data_AF-A0A497CRY3-F1
#
_entry.id   AF-A0A497CRY3-F1
#
_cell.length_a   1.000
_cell.length_b   1.000
_cell.length_c   1.000
_cell.angle_alpha   90.00
_cell.angle_beta   90.00
_cell.angle_gamma   90.00
#
_symmetry.space_group_name_H-M   'P 1'
#
loop_
_entity.id
_entity.type
_entity.pdbx_description
1 polymer ?
#
loop_
_entity_poly.entity_id
_entity_poly.type
_entity_poly.pdbx_seq_one_letter_code
_entity_poly.pdbx_strand_id
1 'polypeptide(L)'
;MKFLTTTILIVFIATFAFSQQKVKTKAQTTVYPTTIKTPIGFSISAPLRDAPVVIDEGDTDEEFYMNKHRDREINPNIFPPDFKNMPPDPGEQTVMGTVQSGRGLRGLEQNFAGQNSGSYPPDCNGTVGASYYFQVVNTTYQIFNKADGSSAAGPSNLNTIFDPALPGAGCNNGDPIVLWDEQADRWLFAEFSLCTSNDYMLIAVSTTNDPTGTWYSWSFDVDDTPDYMKFGIWQDGYYMATNTGGGDDVYVFERDVMIAGGASPTMIGFDNPNRPVTFDGFHCLLPLDNDGDWAPSGTPGQFITIADGGQGNPADELWIETFARQ
;
A
#
# COMPACT_ATOMS: atom_id res chain seq x y z
N MET A 1 74.80 4.10 -34.69
CA MET A 1 74.03 3.52 -33.57
C MET A 1 72.98 4.51 -33.12
N LYS A 2 71.71 4.23 -33.42
CA LYS A 2 70.51 4.71 -32.71
C LYS A 2 69.37 3.80 -33.20
N PHE A 3 69.03 2.79 -32.41
CA PHE A 3 67.86 1.94 -32.66
C PHE A 3 66.63 2.72 -32.20
N LEU A 4 65.69 2.94 -33.11
CA LEU A 4 64.39 3.52 -32.79
C LEU A 4 63.42 2.37 -32.52
N THR A 5 63.26 2.00 -31.26
CA THR A 5 62.31 0.96 -30.82
C THR A 5 60.90 1.54 -30.93
N THR A 6 60.10 1.02 -31.88
CA THR A 6 58.70 1.42 -32.03
C THR A 6 57.84 0.53 -31.14
N THR A 7 57.37 1.07 -30.03
CA THR A 7 56.43 0.39 -29.12
C THR A 7 55.02 0.54 -29.68
N ILE A 8 54.41 -0.57 -30.13
CA ILE A 8 53.00 -0.62 -30.53
C ILE A 8 52.15 -0.78 -29.27
N LEU A 9 51.36 0.23 -28.95
CA LEU A 9 50.36 0.18 -27.88
C LEU A 9 49.09 -0.49 -28.42
N ILE A 10 48.82 -1.73 -28.01
CA ILE A 10 47.56 -2.42 -28.32
C ILE A 10 46.52 -1.98 -27.29
N VAL A 11 45.57 -1.15 -27.70
CA VAL A 11 44.41 -0.76 -26.88
C VAL A 11 43.36 -1.87 -27.00
N PHE A 12 43.19 -2.66 -25.94
CA PHE A 12 42.05 -3.56 -25.80
C PHE A 12 40.81 -2.74 -25.41
N ILE A 13 39.89 -2.55 -26.36
CA ILE A 13 38.55 -2.05 -26.06
C ILE A 13 37.77 -3.24 -25.50
N ALA A 14 37.62 -3.30 -24.18
CA ALA A 14 36.72 -4.26 -23.54
C ALA A 14 35.27 -3.81 -23.82
N THR A 15 34.64 -4.43 -24.80
CA THR A 15 33.19 -4.35 -24.98
C THR A 15 32.52 -5.12 -23.85
N PHE A 16 32.07 -4.42 -22.81
CA PHE A 16 31.12 -4.97 -21.85
C PHE A 16 29.79 -5.19 -22.59
N ALA A 17 29.59 -6.39 -23.11
CA ALA A 17 28.30 -6.86 -23.53
C ALA A 17 27.46 -7.09 -22.27
N PHE A 18 26.65 -6.09 -21.88
CA PHE A 18 25.57 -6.33 -20.94
C PHE A 18 24.60 -7.31 -21.60
N SER A 19 24.65 -8.57 -21.17
CA SER A 19 23.61 -9.54 -21.45
C SER A 19 22.34 -9.09 -20.73
N GLN A 20 21.46 -8.36 -21.42
CA GLN A 20 20.07 -8.22 -20.96
C GLN A 20 19.48 -9.64 -20.90
N GLN A 21 19.23 -10.15 -19.70
CA GLN A 21 18.38 -11.32 -19.55
C GLN A 21 17.06 -11.01 -20.25
N LYS A 22 16.69 -11.86 -21.22
CA LYS A 22 15.39 -11.76 -21.86
C LYS A 22 14.32 -11.91 -20.79
N VAL A 23 13.57 -10.83 -20.53
CA VAL A 23 12.35 -10.88 -19.75
C VAL A 23 11.45 -11.94 -20.39
N LYS A 24 11.17 -13.02 -19.65
CA LYS A 24 10.17 -14.00 -20.08
C LYS A 24 8.80 -13.37 -19.83
N THR A 25 8.25 -12.73 -20.85
CA THR A 25 6.85 -12.28 -20.81
C THR A 25 5.97 -13.52 -20.93
N LYS A 26 5.21 -13.86 -19.89
CA LYS A 26 4.08 -14.79 -20.03
C LYS A 26 3.08 -14.20 -21.04
N ALA A 27 2.32 -15.06 -21.73
CA ALA A 27 1.28 -14.58 -22.62
C ALA A 27 0.32 -13.67 -21.83
N GLN A 28 0.11 -12.45 -22.33
CA GLN A 28 -0.75 -11.46 -21.68
C GLN A 28 -2.21 -11.94 -21.76
N THR A 29 -2.73 -12.47 -20.65
CA THR A 29 -4.15 -12.77 -20.53
C THR A 29 -4.89 -11.46 -20.33
N THR A 30 -5.73 -11.08 -21.29
CA THR A 30 -6.61 -9.91 -21.12
C THR A 30 -7.78 -10.33 -20.23
N VAL A 31 -7.94 -9.64 -19.11
CA VAL A 31 -9.11 -9.74 -18.22
C VAL A 31 -10.04 -8.55 -18.47
N TYR A 32 -11.33 -8.77 -18.26
CA TYR A 32 -12.36 -7.74 -18.38
C TYR A 32 -13.00 -7.51 -17.01
N PRO A 33 -13.56 -6.32 -16.76
CA PRO A 33 -14.32 -6.08 -15.54
C PRO A 33 -15.42 -7.12 -15.35
N THR A 34 -15.42 -7.71 -14.17
CA THR A 34 -16.44 -8.62 -13.65
C THR A 34 -17.52 -7.81 -12.93
N THR A 35 -17.14 -6.70 -12.32
CA THR A 35 -18.03 -5.79 -11.59
C THR A 35 -17.87 -4.35 -12.05
N ILE A 36 -18.98 -3.65 -12.23
CA ILE A 36 -19.03 -2.19 -12.37
C ILE A 36 -20.18 -1.68 -11.51
N LYS A 37 -19.87 -0.98 -10.43
CA LYS A 37 -20.83 -0.46 -9.45
C LYS A 37 -20.60 1.03 -9.18
N THR A 38 -21.59 1.68 -8.61
CA THR A 38 -21.47 2.99 -7.93
C THR A 38 -21.60 2.77 -6.42
N PRO A 39 -21.14 3.70 -5.58
CA PRO A 39 -21.29 3.55 -4.13
C PRO A 39 -22.77 3.51 -3.73
N ILE A 40 -23.05 2.80 -2.63
CA ILE A 40 -24.38 2.68 -2.04
C ILE A 40 -24.72 3.86 -1.11
N GLY A 41 -23.74 4.72 -0.83
CA GLY A 41 -23.92 5.93 -0.05
C GLY A 41 -22.81 6.95 -0.32
N PHE A 42 -23.15 8.21 -0.09
CA PHE A 42 -22.22 9.34 -0.13
C PHE A 42 -22.53 10.28 1.02
N SER A 43 -21.50 10.79 1.68
CA SER A 43 -21.63 11.80 2.73
C SER A 43 -20.45 12.76 2.74
N ILE A 44 -20.62 13.88 3.45
CA ILE A 44 -19.52 14.76 3.83
C ILE A 44 -19.40 14.63 5.34
N SER A 45 -18.23 14.22 5.82
CA SER A 45 -18.00 14.03 7.26
C SER A 45 -17.94 15.35 8.02
N ALA A 46 -18.10 15.25 9.34
CA ALA A 46 -17.71 16.33 10.24
C ALA A 46 -16.18 16.54 10.20
N PRO A 47 -15.67 17.73 10.58
CA PRO A 47 -14.23 17.94 10.66
C PRO A 47 -13.55 16.95 11.63
N LEU A 48 -12.45 16.31 11.22
CA LEU A 48 -11.77 15.34 12.09
C LEU A 48 -11.16 15.98 13.35
N ARG A 49 -10.87 17.29 13.32
CA ARG A 49 -10.45 18.03 14.54
C ARG A 49 -11.51 18.03 15.65
N ASP A 50 -12.77 17.78 15.30
CA ASP A 50 -13.91 17.74 16.22
C ASP A 50 -14.26 16.30 16.65
N ALA A 51 -13.55 15.29 16.12
CA ALA A 51 -13.79 13.89 16.45
C ALA A 51 -13.50 13.62 17.94
N PRO A 52 -14.28 12.75 18.61
CA PRO A 52 -14.04 12.40 20.00
C PRO A 52 -12.65 11.78 20.18
N VAL A 53 -11.90 12.27 21.17
CA VAL A 53 -10.60 11.68 21.53
C VAL A 53 -10.83 10.34 22.22
N VAL A 54 -10.14 9.31 21.74
CA VAL A 54 -10.09 7.97 22.31
C VAL A 54 -8.69 7.77 22.87
N ILE A 55 -8.60 7.60 24.18
CA ILE A 55 -7.35 7.24 24.85
C ILE A 55 -7.46 5.76 25.14
N ASP A 56 -6.74 4.94 24.40
CA ASP A 56 -6.60 3.53 24.76
C ASP A 56 -5.63 3.43 25.96
N GLU A 57 -6.19 3.15 27.14
CA GLU A 57 -5.43 2.88 28.37
C GLU A 57 -5.04 1.38 28.48
N GLY A 58 -5.27 0.59 27.42
CA GLY A 58 -5.07 -0.85 27.37
C GLY A 58 -3.62 -1.31 27.54
N ASP A 59 -3.44 -2.30 28.42
CA ASP A 59 -2.21 -2.85 28.98
C ASP A 59 -1.21 -3.33 27.91
N THR A 60 -0.24 -2.48 27.55
CA THR A 60 0.77 -2.74 26.49
C THR A 60 1.82 -3.79 26.86
N ASP A 61 1.78 -4.32 28.08
CA ASP A 61 2.92 -5.06 28.65
C ASP A 61 2.81 -6.60 28.52
N GLU A 62 1.60 -7.18 28.39
CA GLU A 62 1.44 -8.65 28.38
C GLU A 62 1.58 -9.29 26.97
N GLU A 63 1.16 -8.63 25.89
CA GLU A 63 1.04 -9.32 24.59
C GLU A 63 2.34 -9.33 23.76
N PHE A 64 3.24 -8.35 23.95
CA PHE A 64 4.55 -8.33 23.27
C PHE A 64 5.41 -9.56 23.60
N TYR A 65 5.18 -10.19 24.77
CA TYR A 65 5.92 -11.37 25.22
C TYR A 65 5.40 -12.70 24.66
N MET A 66 4.14 -12.78 24.21
CA MET A 66 3.51 -14.07 23.88
C MET A 66 3.77 -14.56 22.43
N ASN A 67 4.20 -13.68 21.52
CA ASN A 67 4.40 -14.06 20.10
C ASN A 67 5.85 -14.36 19.71
N LYS A 68 6.85 -13.94 20.48
CA LYS A 68 8.25 -14.33 20.20
C LYS A 68 8.47 -15.85 20.26
N HIS A 69 7.59 -16.58 20.94
CA HIS A 69 7.72 -18.02 21.18
C HIS A 69 6.74 -18.88 20.38
N ARG A 70 5.57 -18.37 19.97
CA ARG A 70 4.55 -19.19 19.26
C ARG A 70 4.83 -19.42 17.78
N ASP A 71 5.40 -18.45 17.06
CA ASP A 71 5.67 -18.61 15.61
C ASP A 71 6.63 -19.76 15.30
N ARG A 72 7.51 -20.10 16.25
CA ARG A 72 8.46 -21.21 16.13
C ARG A 72 7.87 -22.58 16.51
N GLU A 73 6.75 -22.60 17.23
CA GLU A 73 6.10 -23.82 17.68
C GLU A 73 5.00 -24.29 16.71
N ILE A 74 4.44 -23.39 15.90
CA ILE A 74 3.26 -23.66 15.05
C ILE A 74 3.62 -24.38 13.73
N ASN A 75 4.86 -24.29 13.24
CA ASN A 75 5.24 -25.00 12.01
C ASN A 75 6.60 -25.71 12.12
N PRO A 76 6.62 -27.03 12.44
CA PRO A 76 7.86 -27.81 12.51
C PRO A 76 8.59 -27.95 11.17
N ASN A 77 7.99 -27.49 10.05
CA ASN A 77 8.59 -27.50 8.72
C ASN A 77 9.18 -26.13 8.30
N ILE A 78 9.00 -25.06 9.09
CA ILE A 78 9.76 -23.82 8.90
C ILE A 78 11.13 -24.02 9.54
N PHE A 79 12.05 -24.57 8.77
CA PHE A 79 13.46 -24.43 9.10
C PHE A 79 13.85 -23.00 8.73
N PRO A 80 14.41 -22.19 9.66
CA PRO A 80 15.09 -20.98 9.23
C PRO A 80 16.07 -21.41 8.13
N PRO A 81 16.09 -20.72 6.98
CA PRO A 81 16.99 -21.09 5.92
C PRO A 81 18.40 -21.17 6.51
N ASP A 82 19.17 -22.18 6.11
CA ASP A 82 20.52 -22.37 6.64
C ASP A 82 21.42 -21.27 6.10
N PHE A 83 21.36 -20.09 6.72
CA PHE A 83 22.07 -18.88 6.33
C PHE A 83 23.59 -19.10 6.23
N LYS A 84 24.11 -20.16 6.88
CA LYS A 84 25.52 -20.54 6.81
C LYS A 84 25.87 -21.28 5.50
N ASN A 85 24.93 -22.04 4.96
CA ASN A 85 25.14 -22.88 3.78
C ASN A 85 24.35 -22.42 2.54
N MET A 86 23.57 -21.34 2.65
CA MET A 86 22.94 -20.74 1.47
C MET A 86 24.00 -20.23 0.50
N PRO A 87 23.87 -20.54 -0.80
CA PRO A 87 24.72 -19.93 -1.81
C PRO A 87 24.53 -18.40 -1.74
N PRO A 88 25.60 -17.60 -1.90
CA PRO A 88 25.48 -16.15 -1.94
C PRO A 88 24.46 -15.74 -3.00
N ASP A 89 23.48 -14.92 -2.63
CA ASP A 89 22.54 -14.37 -3.59
C ASP A 89 23.30 -13.35 -4.46
N PRO A 90 23.43 -13.57 -5.78
CA PRO A 90 24.12 -12.63 -6.66
C PRO A 90 23.47 -11.24 -6.72
N GLY A 91 22.23 -11.10 -6.27
CA GLY A 91 21.51 -9.83 -6.08
C GLY A 91 21.68 -9.19 -4.70
N GLU A 92 22.33 -9.86 -3.74
CA GLU A 92 22.52 -9.34 -2.39
C GLU A 92 23.38 -8.08 -2.41
N GLN A 93 22.84 -6.99 -1.87
CA GLN A 93 23.63 -5.78 -1.64
C GLN A 93 24.58 -6.01 -0.46
N THR A 94 25.81 -6.41 -0.76
CA THR A 94 26.86 -6.66 0.25
C THR A 94 27.70 -5.43 0.61
N VAL A 95 27.51 -4.33 -0.12
CA VAL A 95 28.25 -3.08 0.08
C VAL A 95 27.26 -1.92 0.04
N MET A 96 27.35 -1.03 1.04
CA MET A 96 26.62 0.24 1.00
C MET A 96 26.98 1.00 -0.27
N GLY A 97 25.98 1.40 -1.05
CA GLY A 97 26.21 2.23 -2.22
C GLY A 97 26.89 3.54 -1.83
N THR A 98 27.63 4.14 -2.77
CA THR A 98 28.20 5.47 -2.56
C THR A 98 27.06 6.47 -2.34
N VAL A 99 26.81 6.85 -1.10
CA VAL A 99 25.88 7.93 -0.78
C VAL A 99 26.42 9.18 -1.47
N GLN A 100 25.74 9.66 -2.51
CA GLN A 100 26.10 10.93 -3.12
C GLN A 100 25.89 12.01 -2.07
N SER A 101 26.98 12.48 -1.48
CA SER A 101 27.05 13.52 -0.44
C SER A 101 26.46 14.89 -0.87
N GLY A 102 25.86 14.98 -2.06
CA GLY A 102 25.12 16.12 -2.58
C GLY A 102 23.59 16.05 -2.41
N ARG A 103 23.01 14.87 -2.13
CA ARG A 103 21.70 14.81 -1.45
C ARG A 103 22.02 14.86 0.02
N GLY A 104 22.21 16.08 0.56
CA GLY A 104 22.48 16.26 1.98
C GLY A 104 21.54 15.36 2.76
N LEU A 105 22.08 14.54 3.68
CA LEU A 105 21.27 13.77 4.61
C LEU A 105 20.29 14.76 5.21
N ARG A 106 19.02 14.70 4.79
CA ARG A 106 17.98 15.50 5.41
C ARG A 106 17.94 14.96 6.83
N GLY A 107 18.46 15.74 7.78
CA GLY A 107 18.41 15.37 9.18
C GLY A 107 16.96 15.08 9.56
N LEU A 108 16.77 14.26 10.59
CA LEU A 108 15.45 14.05 11.16
C LEU A 108 14.80 15.41 11.44
N GLU A 109 13.70 15.73 10.73
CA GLU A 109 13.03 17.02 10.88
C GLU A 109 12.29 17.07 12.22
N GLN A 110 11.54 16.01 12.55
CA GLN A 110 10.78 15.88 13.79
C GLN A 110 10.76 14.44 14.29
N ASN A 111 10.59 14.27 15.61
CA ASN A 111 10.36 13.00 16.28
C ASN A 111 9.26 13.16 17.33
N PHE A 112 8.24 12.32 17.29
CA PHE A 112 7.12 12.33 18.24
C PHE A 112 6.66 10.90 18.52
N ALA A 113 6.00 10.70 19.65
CA ALA A 113 5.76 9.37 20.24
C ALA A 113 4.80 8.45 19.45
N GLY A 114 4.12 8.96 18.42
CA GLY A 114 3.10 8.21 17.67
C GLY A 114 1.91 7.78 18.54
N GLN A 115 1.02 6.97 17.97
CA GLN A 115 -0.14 6.38 18.64
C GLN A 115 -0.19 4.86 18.46
N ASN A 116 -0.98 4.17 19.30
CA ASN A 116 -1.29 2.74 19.22
C ASN A 116 -2.80 2.49 19.44
N SER A 117 -3.30 1.36 18.96
CA SER A 117 -4.71 0.93 19.04
C SER A 117 -4.96 -0.29 19.92
N GLY A 118 -3.91 -0.82 20.55
CA GLY A 118 -3.98 -2.02 21.40
C GLY A 118 -4.28 -3.33 20.66
N SER A 119 -4.44 -3.29 19.33
CA SER A 119 -4.79 -4.46 18.50
C SER A 119 -3.55 -5.26 18.08
N TYR A 120 -3.68 -6.59 18.00
CA TYR A 120 -2.60 -7.48 17.58
C TYR A 120 -3.08 -8.53 16.55
N PRO A 121 -2.34 -8.73 15.43
CA PRO A 121 -1.17 -7.98 15.00
C PRO A 121 -1.52 -6.50 14.69
N PRO A 122 -0.56 -5.56 14.85
CA PRO A 122 -0.83 -4.16 14.58
C PRO A 122 -0.82 -3.89 13.08
N ASP A 123 -1.91 -3.33 12.56
CA ASP A 123 -2.04 -2.87 11.18
C ASP A 123 -1.67 -1.40 11.12
N CYS A 124 -0.36 -1.12 11.12
CA CYS A 124 0.18 0.22 11.12
C CYS A 124 0.28 0.80 9.70
N ASN A 125 -0.35 1.95 9.47
CA ASN A 125 -0.19 2.72 8.24
C ASN A 125 -0.03 4.22 8.57
N GLY A 126 0.53 4.98 7.63
CA GLY A 126 0.66 6.41 7.79
C GLY A 126 1.38 7.07 6.64
N THR A 127 1.06 8.34 6.40
CA THR A 127 1.64 9.12 5.30
C THR A 127 1.86 10.57 5.70
N VAL A 128 2.80 11.22 5.02
CA VAL A 128 3.21 12.60 5.26
C VAL A 128 2.74 13.45 4.10
N GLY A 129 1.87 14.41 4.37
CA GLY A 129 1.48 15.43 3.41
C GLY A 129 2.31 16.70 3.55
N ALA A 130 1.79 17.81 3.01
CA ALA A 130 2.48 19.09 3.06
C ALA A 130 2.78 19.56 4.50
N SER A 131 1.78 19.52 5.38
CA SER A 131 1.84 20.09 6.73
C SER A 131 1.55 19.11 7.86
N TYR A 132 1.11 17.90 7.55
CA TYR A 132 0.68 16.92 8.55
C TYR A 132 1.35 15.56 8.33
N TYR A 133 1.46 14.79 9.40
CA TYR A 133 1.63 13.34 9.33
C TYR A 133 0.35 12.70 9.85
N PHE A 134 -0.23 11.79 9.08
CA PHE A 134 -1.45 11.09 9.43
C PHE A 134 -1.10 9.63 9.71
N GLN A 135 -1.25 9.20 10.95
CA GLN A 135 -1.02 7.82 11.39
C GLN A 135 -2.36 7.13 11.65
N VAL A 136 -2.50 5.90 11.17
CA VAL A 136 -3.67 5.04 11.41
C VAL A 136 -3.14 3.67 11.86
N VAL A 137 -3.75 3.08 12.89
CA VAL A 137 -3.32 1.78 13.44
C VAL A 137 -4.57 1.00 13.80
N ASN A 138 -4.85 -0.12 13.12
CA ASN A 138 -6.07 -0.93 13.23
C ASN A 138 -7.36 -0.12 13.37
N THR A 139 -7.74 0.33 14.57
CA THR A 139 -9.03 0.97 14.87
C THR A 139 -8.92 2.43 15.33
N THR A 140 -7.72 3.01 15.33
CA THR A 140 -7.48 4.40 15.76
C THR A 140 -6.66 5.17 14.74
N TYR A 141 -6.81 6.50 14.75
CA TYR A 141 -5.94 7.40 14.02
C TYR A 141 -5.48 8.59 14.86
N GLN A 142 -4.36 9.19 14.47
CA GLN A 142 -3.93 10.50 14.96
C GLN A 142 -3.26 11.31 13.85
N ILE A 143 -3.54 12.61 13.83
CA ILE A 143 -2.94 13.57 12.89
C ILE A 143 -2.00 14.46 13.67
N PHE A 144 -0.75 14.55 13.22
CA PHE A 144 0.30 15.36 13.84
C PHE A 144 0.67 16.55 12.94
N ASN A 145 0.89 17.72 13.54
CA ASN A 145 1.49 18.85 12.85
C ASN A 145 2.95 18.52 12.53
N LYS A 146 3.33 18.54 11.25
CA LYS A 146 4.70 18.22 10.81
C LYS A 146 5.73 19.25 11.32
N ALA A 147 5.27 20.46 11.63
CA ALA A 147 6.15 21.55 12.07
C ALA A 147 6.75 21.33 13.47
N ASP A 148 5.99 20.73 14.39
CA ASP A 148 6.36 20.61 15.81
C ASP A 148 5.98 19.28 16.47
N GLY A 149 5.32 18.37 15.75
CA GLY A 149 4.86 17.08 16.27
C GLY A 149 3.66 17.15 17.21
N SER A 150 3.02 18.32 17.37
CA SER A 150 1.82 18.45 18.19
C SER A 150 0.62 17.74 17.56
N SER A 151 -0.30 17.22 18.39
CA SER A 151 -1.54 16.63 17.88
C SER A 151 -2.42 17.70 17.24
N ALA A 152 -2.76 17.51 15.96
CA ALA A 152 -3.68 18.34 15.21
C ALA A 152 -5.13 17.82 15.28
N ALA A 153 -5.29 16.49 15.35
CA ALA A 153 -6.56 15.81 15.56
C ALA A 153 -6.30 14.39 16.12
N GLY A 154 -7.27 13.85 16.86
CA GLY A 154 -7.16 12.55 17.51
C GLY A 154 -6.22 12.53 18.74
N PRO A 155 -5.91 11.34 19.28
CA PRO A 155 -6.29 10.02 18.74
C PRO A 155 -7.80 9.78 18.74
N SER A 156 -8.36 9.19 17.68
CA SER A 156 -9.82 8.97 17.52
C SER A 156 -10.09 7.66 16.78
N ASN A 157 -11.30 7.10 16.89
CA ASN A 157 -11.70 5.90 16.16
C ASN A 157 -11.76 6.17 14.64
N LEU A 158 -11.31 5.22 13.80
CA LEU A 158 -11.34 5.36 12.34
C LEU A 158 -12.72 5.69 11.79
N ASN A 159 -13.74 4.99 12.28
CA ASN A 159 -15.10 5.16 11.79
C ASN A 159 -15.66 6.58 11.96
N THR A 160 -15.03 7.42 12.80
CA THR A 160 -15.38 8.84 12.93
C THR A 160 -14.99 9.69 11.72
N ILE A 161 -14.19 9.14 10.78
CA ILE A 161 -13.89 9.75 9.49
C ILE A 161 -15.15 9.78 8.60
N PHE A 162 -16.11 8.90 8.84
CA PHE A 162 -17.34 8.77 8.09
C PHE A 162 -18.53 9.39 8.83
N ASP A 163 -19.55 9.82 8.09
CA ASP A 163 -20.84 10.14 8.70
C ASP A 163 -21.49 8.82 9.17
N PRO A 164 -21.98 8.71 10.42
CA PRO A 164 -22.59 7.48 10.93
C PRO A 164 -23.88 7.06 10.18
N ALA A 165 -24.48 7.95 9.38
CA ALA A 165 -25.58 7.61 8.49
C ALA A 165 -25.14 6.95 7.17
N LEU A 166 -23.84 6.97 6.86
CA LEU A 166 -23.28 6.27 5.69
C LEU A 166 -23.38 4.75 5.92
N PRO A 167 -23.88 3.96 4.96
CA PRO A 167 -23.93 2.51 5.09
C PRO A 167 -22.55 1.93 5.44
N GLY A 168 -22.47 1.10 6.49
CA GLY A 168 -21.21 0.51 6.96
C GLY A 168 -20.39 1.38 7.92
N ALA A 169 -20.62 2.69 8.04
CA ALA A 169 -19.84 3.55 8.93
C ALA A 169 -20.10 3.37 10.45
N GLY A 170 -21.06 2.50 10.81
CA GLY A 170 -21.44 2.25 12.21
C GLY A 170 -20.42 1.46 13.02
N CYS A 171 -19.36 0.91 12.40
CA CYS A 171 -18.40 0.01 13.02
C CYS A 171 -16.99 0.47 12.73
N ASN A 172 -16.10 0.10 13.64
CA ASN A 172 -14.69 0.47 13.64
C ASN A 172 -13.88 -0.82 13.54
N ASN A 173 -13.77 -1.39 12.35
CA ASN A 173 -13.28 -2.75 12.14
C ASN A 173 -11.80 -2.83 11.75
N GLY A 174 -11.28 -1.82 11.07
CA GLY A 174 -9.85 -1.62 10.88
C GLY A 174 -9.28 -1.98 9.51
N ASP A 175 -8.03 -2.48 9.54
CA ASP A 175 -7.08 -2.57 8.41
C ASP A 175 -6.96 -1.28 7.58
N PRO A 176 -6.61 -0.15 8.23
CA PRO A 176 -6.70 1.15 7.58
C PRO A 176 -5.58 1.39 6.57
N ILE A 177 -5.94 2.08 5.49
CA ILE A 177 -4.99 2.67 4.56
C ILE A 177 -5.16 4.19 4.54
N VAL A 178 -4.04 4.92 4.60
CA VAL A 178 -4.01 6.37 4.40
C VAL A 178 -2.92 6.74 3.42
N LEU A 179 -3.27 7.47 2.36
CA LEU A 179 -2.34 7.93 1.32
C LEU A 179 -2.44 9.44 1.12
N TRP A 180 -1.33 10.05 0.70
CA TRP A 180 -1.26 11.45 0.31
C TRP A 180 -1.22 11.53 -1.21
N ASP A 181 -2.30 12.01 -1.80
CA ASP A 181 -2.40 12.28 -3.22
C ASP A 181 -1.79 13.65 -3.52
N GLU A 182 -0.49 13.67 -3.77
CA GLU A 182 0.27 14.90 -3.95
C GLU A 182 -0.10 15.66 -5.22
N GLN A 183 -0.57 14.96 -6.26
CA GLN A 183 -1.00 15.60 -7.51
C GLN A 183 -2.40 16.23 -7.37
N ALA A 184 -3.21 15.79 -6.41
CA ALA A 184 -4.50 16.42 -6.06
C ALA A 184 -4.41 17.40 -4.88
N ASP A 185 -3.32 17.37 -4.10
CA ASP A 185 -3.21 18.03 -2.80
C ASP A 185 -4.33 17.54 -1.86
N ARG A 186 -4.55 16.22 -1.81
CA ARG A 186 -5.64 15.55 -1.05
C ARG A 186 -5.15 14.32 -0.31
N TRP A 187 -5.88 13.97 0.75
CA TRP A 187 -5.66 12.74 1.50
C TRP A 187 -6.70 11.71 1.11
N LEU A 188 -6.29 10.46 0.94
CA LEU A 188 -7.15 9.29 0.78
C LEU A 188 -7.12 8.50 2.07
N PHE A 189 -8.29 8.04 2.53
CA PHE A 189 -8.43 7.11 3.64
C PHE A 189 -9.36 5.97 3.23
N ALA A 190 -9.05 4.74 3.65
CA ALA A 190 -9.92 3.60 3.48
C ALA A 190 -9.89 2.68 4.70
N GLU A 191 -11.04 2.08 5.01
CA GLU A 191 -11.16 0.95 5.93
C GLU A 191 -12.25 0.00 5.43
N PHE A 192 -12.17 -1.28 5.80
CA PHE A 192 -13.28 -2.19 5.58
C PHE A 192 -14.31 -2.05 6.70
N SER A 193 -15.55 -2.43 6.40
CA SER A 193 -16.61 -2.50 7.39
C SER A 193 -17.37 -3.82 7.29
N LEU A 194 -17.47 -4.50 8.45
CA LEU A 194 -18.14 -5.79 8.63
C LEU A 194 -19.40 -5.62 9.52
N CYS A 195 -20.05 -4.45 9.42
CA CYS A 195 -21.12 -4.05 10.35
C CYS A 195 -22.39 -4.88 10.32
N THR A 196 -22.68 -5.50 9.18
CA THR A 196 -24.01 -6.07 8.90
C THR A 196 -23.86 -7.44 8.28
N SER A 197 -24.88 -7.91 7.56
CA SER A 197 -24.77 -9.14 6.76
C SER A 197 -23.90 -8.98 5.51
N ASN A 198 -23.45 -7.76 5.22
CA ASN A 198 -22.66 -7.43 4.04
C ASN A 198 -21.38 -6.71 4.45
N ASP A 199 -20.34 -6.93 3.66
CA ASP A 199 -19.05 -6.29 3.81
C ASP A 199 -18.98 -5.06 2.91
N TYR A 200 -18.29 -4.03 3.38
CA TYR A 200 -18.17 -2.78 2.64
C TYR A 200 -16.72 -2.31 2.63
N MET A 201 -16.35 -1.65 1.53
CA MET A 201 -15.16 -0.81 1.48
C MET A 201 -15.59 0.65 1.67
N LEU A 202 -15.20 1.23 2.81
CA LEU A 202 -15.42 2.64 3.10
C LEU A 202 -14.21 3.43 2.61
N ILE A 203 -14.44 4.44 1.77
CA ILE A 203 -13.37 5.27 1.22
C ILE A 203 -13.71 6.72 1.44
N ALA A 204 -12.73 7.52 1.83
CA ALA A 204 -12.85 8.95 2.01
C ALA A 204 -11.70 9.71 1.33
N VAL A 205 -12.01 10.87 0.76
CA VAL A 205 -11.04 11.83 0.24
C VAL A 205 -11.24 13.16 0.96
N SER A 206 -10.18 13.76 1.48
CA SER A 206 -10.28 15.04 2.19
C SER A 206 -10.85 16.12 1.26
N THR A 207 -11.61 17.08 1.79
CA THR A 207 -12.16 18.16 0.96
C THR A 207 -11.10 19.18 0.52
N THR A 208 -10.04 19.30 1.33
CA THR A 208 -8.89 20.18 1.12
C THR A 208 -7.59 19.44 1.46
N ASN A 209 -6.45 20.12 1.42
CA ASN A 209 -5.18 19.57 1.88
C ASN A 209 -5.02 19.51 3.41
N ASP A 210 -5.98 20.04 4.16
CA ASP A 210 -6.07 19.89 5.61
C ASP A 210 -6.86 18.61 5.96
N PRO A 211 -6.19 17.53 6.42
CA PRO A 211 -6.86 16.28 6.78
C PRO A 211 -7.70 16.41 8.05
N THR A 212 -7.49 17.47 8.84
CA THR A 212 -8.28 17.74 10.06
C THR A 212 -9.62 18.41 9.76
N GLY A 213 -9.87 18.75 8.49
CA GLY A 213 -11.14 19.25 7.98
C GLY A 213 -12.15 18.15 7.68
N THR A 214 -13.11 18.45 6.80
CA THR A 214 -14.14 17.52 6.36
C THR A 214 -13.66 16.65 5.21
N TRP A 215 -14.32 15.52 5.01
CA TRP A 215 -14.00 14.54 3.98
C TRP A 215 -15.24 14.20 3.15
N TYR A 216 -15.05 14.04 1.84
CA TYR A 216 -16.00 13.33 1.00
C TYR A 216 -15.86 11.85 1.28
N SER A 217 -16.96 11.14 1.47
CA SER A 217 -16.89 9.72 1.81
C SER A 217 -17.97 8.90 1.13
N TRP A 218 -17.61 7.66 0.82
CA TRP A 218 -18.41 6.71 0.08
C TRP A 218 -18.36 5.33 0.74
N SER A 219 -19.44 4.59 0.55
CA SER A 219 -19.52 3.18 0.93
C SER A 219 -19.75 2.35 -0.32
N PHE A 220 -18.86 1.39 -0.56
CA PHE A 220 -18.93 0.47 -1.69
C PHE A 220 -19.27 -0.94 -1.19
N ASP A 221 -20.23 -1.55 -1.86
CA ASP A 221 -20.60 -2.95 -1.65
C ASP A 221 -19.61 -3.87 -2.40
N VAL A 222 -18.91 -4.71 -1.63
CA VAL A 222 -17.92 -5.67 -2.12
C VAL A 222 -18.41 -7.10 -1.87
N ASP A 223 -18.08 -8.01 -2.79
CA ASP A 223 -18.69 -9.34 -2.84
C ASP A 223 -18.04 -10.34 -1.85
N ASP A 224 -16.88 -10.00 -1.27
CA ASP A 224 -16.17 -10.77 -0.23
C ASP A 224 -15.50 -9.81 0.76
N THR A 225 -15.07 -10.32 1.91
CA THR A 225 -14.35 -9.55 2.93
C THR A 225 -13.08 -8.97 2.31
N PRO A 226 -12.95 -7.63 2.21
CA PRO A 226 -11.83 -7.00 1.53
C PRO A 226 -10.62 -6.86 2.48
N ASP A 227 -10.25 -7.96 3.15
CA ASP A 227 -9.19 -8.00 4.15
C ASP A 227 -7.80 -7.92 3.51
N TYR A 228 -6.85 -7.40 4.29
CA TYR A 228 -5.48 -7.11 3.89
C TYR A 228 -5.39 -6.22 2.66
N MET A 229 -6.29 -5.25 2.54
CA MET A 229 -6.33 -4.40 1.34
C MET A 229 -5.09 -3.51 1.25
N LYS A 230 -4.69 -3.22 0.03
CA LYS A 230 -3.60 -2.29 -0.29
C LYS A 230 -4.09 -1.32 -1.34
N PHE A 231 -3.67 -0.06 -1.25
CA PHE A 231 -3.99 0.97 -2.23
C PHE A 231 -2.74 1.56 -2.87
N GLY A 232 -2.90 2.01 -4.11
CA GLY A 232 -1.94 2.85 -4.81
C GLY A 232 -2.67 3.91 -5.63
N ILE A 233 -2.04 5.06 -5.82
CA ILE A 233 -2.59 6.17 -6.60
C ILE A 233 -2.02 6.10 -8.01
N TRP A 234 -2.91 6.11 -8.99
CA TRP A 234 -2.55 6.22 -10.39
C TRP A 234 -3.28 7.38 -11.05
N GLN A 235 -2.92 7.68 -12.31
CA GLN A 235 -3.42 8.87 -12.99
C GLN A 235 -4.96 8.86 -13.14
N ASP A 236 -5.55 7.70 -13.42
CA ASP A 236 -6.95 7.51 -13.76
C ASP A 236 -7.82 6.94 -12.62
N GLY A 237 -7.22 6.53 -11.51
CA GLY A 237 -7.94 5.88 -10.43
C GLY A 237 -7.15 5.69 -9.14
N TYR A 238 -7.89 5.42 -8.07
CA TYR A 238 -7.34 4.79 -6.87
C TYR A 238 -7.45 3.28 -7.05
N TYR A 239 -6.32 2.58 -6.99
CA TYR A 239 -6.24 1.16 -7.27
C TYR A 239 -6.15 0.41 -5.95
N MET A 240 -6.99 -0.61 -5.78
CA MET A 240 -7.03 -1.46 -4.60
C MET A 240 -6.82 -2.91 -5.00
N ALA A 241 -6.14 -3.66 -4.15
CA ALA A 241 -6.18 -5.12 -4.16
C ALA A 241 -6.47 -5.65 -2.77
N THR A 242 -7.06 -6.84 -2.69
CA THR A 242 -7.50 -7.51 -1.46
C THR A 242 -6.95 -8.94 -1.39
N ASN A 243 -6.88 -9.50 -0.19
CA ASN A 243 -6.55 -10.92 0.00
C ASN A 243 -7.80 -11.80 -0.20
N THR A 244 -8.30 -11.84 -1.43
CA THR A 244 -9.54 -12.54 -1.78
C THR A 244 -9.22 -13.80 -2.58
N GLY A 245 -9.65 -14.96 -2.07
CA GLY A 245 -9.32 -16.27 -2.64
C GLY A 245 -10.05 -16.64 -3.93
N GLY A 246 -11.11 -15.90 -4.30
CA GLY A 246 -11.82 -16.06 -5.56
C GLY A 246 -12.82 -14.94 -5.84
N GLY A 247 -13.10 -14.67 -7.11
CA GLY A 247 -13.87 -13.50 -7.52
C GLY A 247 -12.97 -12.26 -7.66
N ASP A 248 -13.52 -11.08 -7.42
CA ASP A 248 -12.81 -9.82 -7.61
C ASP A 248 -11.82 -9.57 -6.47
N ASP A 249 -10.54 -9.49 -6.80
CA ASP A 249 -9.44 -9.17 -5.88
C ASP A 249 -8.67 -7.90 -6.28
N VAL A 250 -9.05 -7.29 -7.40
CA VAL A 250 -8.53 -6.00 -7.88
C VAL A 250 -9.68 -5.06 -8.15
N TYR A 251 -9.56 -3.83 -7.66
CA TYR A 251 -10.56 -2.79 -7.80
C TYR A 251 -9.94 -1.46 -8.25
N VAL A 252 -10.70 -0.68 -9.00
CA VAL A 252 -10.32 0.67 -9.42
C VAL A 252 -11.48 1.63 -9.13
N PHE A 253 -11.19 2.70 -8.40
CA PHE A 253 -12.14 3.74 -8.04
C PHE A 253 -11.88 5.02 -8.86
N GLU A 254 -12.96 5.64 -9.34
CA GLU A 254 -12.93 6.86 -10.16
C GLU A 254 -12.41 8.08 -9.37
N ARG A 255 -11.10 8.26 -9.44
CA ARG A 255 -10.33 9.26 -8.68
C ARG A 255 -10.77 10.70 -8.94
N ASP A 256 -11.01 11.08 -10.19
CA ASP A 256 -11.36 12.45 -10.57
C ASP A 256 -12.74 12.87 -10.02
N VAL A 257 -13.73 11.97 -10.05
CA VAL A 257 -15.04 12.22 -9.41
C VAL A 257 -14.92 12.27 -7.89
N MET A 258 -14.10 11.40 -7.28
CA MET A 258 -13.89 11.40 -5.83
C MET A 258 -13.24 12.71 -5.34
N ILE A 259 -12.16 13.15 -5.99
CA ILE A 259 -11.49 14.42 -5.65
C ILE A 259 -12.45 15.61 -5.82
N ALA A 260 -13.31 15.57 -6.83
CA ALA A 260 -14.33 16.59 -7.06
C ALA A 260 -15.51 16.54 -6.08
N GLY A 261 -15.60 15.53 -5.21
CA GLY A 261 -16.71 15.35 -4.26
C GLY A 261 -18.01 14.90 -4.94
N GLY A 262 -17.92 14.19 -6.07
CA GLY A 262 -19.07 13.63 -6.75
C GLY A 262 -19.69 12.46 -5.99
N ALA A 263 -21.02 12.35 -5.99
CA ALA A 263 -21.73 11.34 -5.21
C ALA A 263 -21.71 9.92 -5.81
N SER A 264 -21.27 9.77 -7.07
CA SER A 264 -21.35 8.49 -7.80
C SER A 264 -20.09 8.15 -8.60
N PRO A 265 -18.89 8.15 -7.97
CA PRO A 265 -17.71 7.60 -8.60
C PRO A 265 -17.92 6.12 -8.96
N THR A 266 -17.42 5.71 -10.11
CA THR A 266 -17.46 4.33 -10.56
C THR A 266 -16.42 3.50 -9.80
N MET A 267 -16.82 2.31 -9.33
CA MET A 267 -15.92 1.23 -8.90
C MET A 267 -15.95 0.13 -9.95
N ILE A 268 -14.77 -0.33 -10.37
CA ILE A 268 -14.59 -1.42 -11.32
C ILE A 268 -13.83 -2.54 -10.62
N GLY A 269 -14.37 -3.76 -10.64
CA GLY A 269 -13.75 -4.96 -10.06
C GLY A 269 -13.26 -5.92 -11.15
N PHE A 270 -12.16 -6.61 -10.87
CA PHE A 270 -11.54 -7.61 -11.72
C PHE A 270 -11.17 -8.86 -10.91
N ASP A 271 -11.51 -10.04 -11.45
CA ASP A 271 -10.98 -11.33 -10.99
C ASP A 271 -9.61 -11.59 -11.64
N ASN A 272 -8.54 -11.55 -10.84
CA ASN A 272 -7.19 -11.88 -11.31
C ASN A 272 -7.02 -13.41 -11.47
N PRO A 273 -6.86 -13.94 -12.71
CA PRO A 273 -6.61 -15.36 -12.91
C PRO A 273 -5.19 -15.80 -12.54
N ASN A 274 -4.27 -14.87 -12.28
CA ASN A 274 -2.85 -15.11 -12.05
C ASN A 274 -2.45 -14.89 -10.58
N ARG A 275 -3.03 -15.69 -9.68
CA ARG A 275 -2.64 -15.69 -8.27
C ARG A 275 -1.45 -16.64 -8.07
N PRO A 276 -0.30 -16.18 -7.53
CA PRO A 276 0.80 -17.06 -7.17
C PRO A 276 0.33 -18.04 -6.09
N VAL A 277 0.85 -19.27 -6.15
CA VAL A 277 0.60 -20.26 -5.11
C VAL A 277 1.36 -19.85 -3.86
N THR A 278 0.66 -19.78 -2.73
CA THR A 278 1.25 -19.57 -1.41
C THR A 278 0.90 -20.73 -0.49
N PHE A 279 1.73 -20.97 0.53
CA PHE A 279 1.60 -22.16 1.40
C PHE A 279 0.31 -22.18 2.23
N ASP A 280 -0.26 -21.01 2.53
CA ASP A 280 -1.48 -20.79 3.31
C ASP A 280 -2.64 -20.27 2.45
N GLY A 281 -2.42 -20.04 1.15
CA GLY A 281 -3.41 -19.46 0.24
C GLY A 281 -3.55 -17.94 0.37
N PHE A 282 -2.74 -17.30 1.22
CA PHE A 282 -2.72 -15.85 1.36
C PHE A 282 -2.08 -15.20 0.13
N HIS A 283 -2.78 -14.28 -0.53
CA HIS A 283 -2.26 -13.55 -1.66
C HIS A 283 -2.96 -12.20 -1.80
N CYS A 284 -2.19 -11.12 -1.80
CA CYS A 284 -2.67 -9.78 -2.14
C CYS A 284 -1.69 -9.16 -3.13
N LEU A 285 -2.18 -8.70 -4.28
CA LEU A 285 -1.39 -7.90 -5.21
C LEU A 285 -1.01 -6.57 -4.55
N LEU A 286 0.19 -6.06 -4.80
CA LEU A 286 0.60 -4.75 -4.32
C LEU A 286 0.37 -3.70 -5.42
N PRO A 287 -0.64 -2.84 -5.32
CA PRO A 287 -0.80 -1.73 -6.26
C PRO A 287 0.42 -0.80 -6.17
N LEU A 288 0.86 -0.30 -7.32
CA LEU A 288 1.88 0.73 -7.39
C LEU A 288 1.25 2.09 -7.12
N ASP A 289 2.02 2.92 -6.43
CA ASP A 289 1.71 4.33 -6.18
C ASP A 289 2.62 5.20 -7.04
N ASN A 290 2.05 6.23 -7.70
CA ASN A 290 2.79 7.10 -8.60
C ASN A 290 3.20 8.41 -7.91
N ASP A 291 4.41 8.40 -7.37
CA ASP A 291 5.02 9.60 -6.79
C ASP A 291 5.72 10.45 -7.85
N GLY A 292 5.43 11.75 -7.84
CA GLY A 292 6.07 12.78 -8.65
C GLY A 292 5.41 12.96 -10.01
N ASP A 293 6.25 12.96 -11.05
CA ASP A 293 5.79 13.10 -12.43
C ASP A 293 4.99 11.85 -12.83
N TRP A 294 3.75 12.06 -13.29
CA TRP A 294 2.91 10.97 -13.76
C TRP A 294 3.62 10.08 -14.78
N ALA A 295 3.28 8.79 -14.73
CA ALA A 295 3.59 7.87 -15.81
C ALA A 295 3.05 8.39 -17.15
N PRO A 296 3.65 8.01 -18.29
CA PRO A 296 3.17 8.43 -19.61
C PRO A 296 1.67 8.20 -19.76
N SER A 297 0.97 9.17 -20.34
CA SER A 297 -0.48 9.09 -20.54
C SER A 297 -0.91 7.79 -21.22
N GLY A 298 -1.97 7.16 -20.70
CA GLY A 298 -2.48 5.88 -21.16
C GLY A 298 -1.72 4.66 -20.61
N THR A 299 -0.73 4.87 -19.73
CA THR A 299 -0.12 3.77 -18.99
C THR A 299 -1.15 3.23 -17.98
N PRO A 300 -1.51 1.94 -18.03
CA PRO A 300 -2.44 1.33 -17.07
C PRO A 300 -1.86 1.35 -15.65
N GLY A 301 -2.74 1.36 -14.64
CA GLY A 301 -2.34 1.15 -13.26
C GLY A 301 -1.65 -0.21 -13.11
N GLN A 302 -0.61 -0.25 -12.29
CA GLN A 302 0.27 -1.42 -12.19
C GLN A 302 0.15 -2.05 -10.81
N PHE A 303 0.31 -3.37 -10.77
CA PHE A 303 0.39 -4.16 -9.55
C PHE A 303 1.64 -5.03 -9.61
N ILE A 304 2.19 -5.34 -8.44
CA ILE A 304 3.34 -6.22 -8.30
C ILE A 304 3.05 -7.34 -7.31
N THR A 305 3.53 -8.54 -7.62
CA THR A 305 3.54 -9.66 -6.68
C THR A 305 4.77 -10.53 -6.89
N ILE A 306 5.10 -11.31 -5.88
CA ILE A 306 6.19 -12.28 -5.90
C ILE A 306 5.59 -13.67 -6.03
N ALA A 307 6.17 -14.49 -6.91
CA ALA A 307 5.92 -15.92 -6.98
C ALA A 307 7.19 -16.64 -6.54
N ASP A 308 7.09 -17.44 -5.47
CA ASP A 308 8.20 -18.21 -4.91
C ASP A 308 8.11 -19.66 -5.41
N GLY A 309 9.14 -20.12 -6.12
CA GLY A 309 9.23 -21.48 -6.64
C GLY A 309 9.23 -22.55 -5.54
N GLY A 310 9.73 -22.20 -4.35
CA GLY A 310 9.65 -23.03 -3.14
C GLY A 310 8.23 -23.28 -2.65
N GLN A 311 7.27 -22.45 -3.06
CA GLN A 311 5.85 -22.57 -2.69
C GLN A 311 5.01 -23.29 -3.77
N GLY A 312 5.67 -23.90 -4.76
CA GLY A 312 4.99 -24.64 -5.84
C GLY A 312 4.71 -23.80 -7.09
N ASN A 313 5.18 -22.56 -7.15
CA ASN A 313 5.20 -21.79 -8.39
C ASN A 313 6.25 -22.36 -9.37
N PRO A 314 6.13 -22.12 -10.69
CA PRO A 314 7.08 -22.66 -11.67
C PRO A 314 8.54 -22.21 -11.51
N ALA A 315 8.76 -21.03 -10.91
CA ALA A 315 10.05 -20.42 -10.63
C ALA A 315 9.89 -19.23 -9.67
N ASP A 316 11.01 -18.75 -9.12
CA ASP A 316 11.08 -17.46 -8.44
C ASP A 316 10.92 -16.34 -9.46
N GLU A 317 9.83 -15.59 -9.37
CA GLU A 317 9.47 -14.56 -10.34
C GLU A 317 8.88 -13.33 -9.64
N LEU A 318 9.17 -12.15 -10.20
CA LEU A 318 8.43 -10.93 -9.91
C LEU A 318 7.40 -10.74 -11.02
N TRP A 319 6.12 -10.70 -10.67
CA TRP A 319 5.04 -10.50 -11.62
C TRP A 319 4.59 -9.05 -11.58
N ILE A 320 4.45 -8.44 -12.76
CA ILE A 320 3.89 -7.11 -12.92
C ILE A 320 2.62 -7.27 -13.74
N GLU A 321 1.51 -6.86 -13.17
CA GLU A 321 0.19 -6.89 -13.78
C GLU A 321 -0.30 -5.47 -14.02
N THR A 322 -1.19 -5.31 -15.00
CA THR A 322 -1.67 -3.99 -15.39
C THR A 322 -3.18 -4.00 -15.59
N PHE A 323 -3.87 -3.08 -14.95
CA PHE A 323 -5.31 -2.88 -15.05
C PHE A 323 -5.58 -1.42 -15.43
N ALA A 324 -6.66 -1.17 -16.16
CA ALA A 324 -7.01 0.19 -16.55
C ALA A 324 -8.53 0.39 -16.54
N ARG A 325 -8.92 1.62 -16.25
CA ARG A 325 -10.26 2.12 -16.47
C ARG A 325 -10.36 2.64 -17.90
N GLN A 326 -10.94 1.85 -18.82
CA GLN A 326 -11.23 2.27 -20.20
C GLN A 326 -12.63 2.82 -20.37
#